data_AF-A0A847Z0Y5-F1
#
_entry.id   AF-A0A847Z0Y5-F1
#
_cell.length_a   1.000
_cell.length_b   1.000
_cell.length_c   1.000
_cell.angle_alpha   90.00
_cell.angle_beta   90.00
_cell.angle_gamma   90.00
#
_symmetry.space_group_name_H-M   'P 1'
#
loop_
_entity.id
_entity.type
_entity.pdbx_description
1 polymer ?
#
loop_
_entity_poly.entity_id
_entity_poly.type
_entity_poly.pdbx_seq_one_letter_code
_entity_poly.pdbx_strand_id
1 'polypeptide(L)'
;MPSKKVILKLSGELFCSGTNPIDIDKTFALAKEIIKIKKDYQLGVVFGGGNIFRGRQMTGKKITNQAGWHFVGMSATMVNALALKAAFDELKMPARIISAFDPEKTKKFSNQEILIFAGGTGVPFVTTDSAAVKYALEYRADLILKGTKVSGVYSADPQKNKQAKKFDHLSHKEYSRLKDTAIFDKKAVALAGEHKLPIYVFKWDKGTLAKAVKLQANGTLIL
;
A
#
# COMPACT_ATOMS: atom_id res chain seq x y z
N MET A 1 -13.37 -2.76 21.59
CA MET A 1 -13.38 -2.02 20.30
C MET A 1 -12.04 -2.25 19.59
N PRO A 2 -11.99 -2.22 18.25
CA PRO A 2 -10.72 -2.24 17.52
C PRO A 2 -9.80 -1.14 18.04
N SER A 3 -8.69 -1.50 18.67
CA SER A 3 -7.74 -0.52 19.22
C SER A 3 -6.58 -0.24 18.26
N LYS A 4 -6.24 -1.22 17.41
CA LYS A 4 -5.12 -1.12 16.48
C LYS A 4 -5.56 -0.54 15.13
N LYS A 5 -4.82 0.46 14.68
CA LYS A 5 -4.95 1.14 13.40
C LYS A 5 -3.90 0.64 12.44
N VAL A 6 -4.34 0.25 11.25
CA VAL A 6 -3.47 -0.39 10.26
C VAL A 6 -3.63 0.30 8.91
N ILE A 7 -2.48 0.65 8.31
CA ILE A 7 -2.43 1.06 6.91
C ILE A 7 -2.05 -0.13 6.03
N LEU A 8 -2.96 -0.51 5.14
CA LEU A 8 -2.73 -1.51 4.10
C LEU A 8 -2.14 -0.82 2.87
N LYS A 9 -0.86 -1.03 2.61
CA LYS A 9 -0.24 -0.61 1.36
C LYS A 9 -0.25 -1.76 0.36
N LEU A 10 -1.02 -1.61 -0.70
CA LEU A 10 -1.22 -2.61 -1.74
C LEU A 10 -0.79 -2.10 -3.12
N SER A 11 -0.71 -3.02 -4.09
CA SER A 11 -0.43 -2.68 -5.48
C SER A 11 -1.72 -2.44 -6.25
N GLY A 12 -1.73 -1.49 -7.19
CA GLY A 12 -2.84 -1.31 -8.14
C GLY A 12 -3.08 -2.54 -9.02
N GLU A 13 -2.06 -3.37 -9.20
CA GLU A 13 -2.15 -4.64 -9.94
C GLU A 13 -3.16 -5.64 -9.37
N LEU A 14 -3.60 -5.45 -8.11
CA LEU A 14 -4.64 -6.27 -7.51
C LEU A 14 -6.02 -6.02 -8.12
N PHE A 15 -6.18 -4.91 -8.84
CA PHE A 15 -7.43 -4.54 -9.50
C PHE A 15 -7.54 -5.07 -10.92
N CYS A 16 -6.48 -5.56 -11.56
CA CYS A 16 -6.49 -5.85 -13.01
C CYS A 16 -6.39 -7.34 -13.34
N SER A 17 -6.86 -7.71 -14.54
CA SER A 17 -6.71 -9.06 -15.09
C SER A 17 -6.43 -9.00 -16.59
N GLY A 18 -5.29 -9.56 -17.00
CA GLY A 18 -4.81 -9.43 -18.38
C GLY A 18 -4.70 -7.95 -18.78
N THR A 19 -5.43 -7.59 -19.84
CA THR A 19 -5.50 -6.21 -20.37
C THR A 19 -6.58 -5.36 -19.72
N ASN A 20 -7.49 -5.95 -18.91
CA ASN A 20 -8.53 -5.19 -18.22
C ASN A 20 -7.90 -4.45 -17.01
N PRO A 21 -7.86 -3.10 -17.01
CA PRO A 21 -7.25 -2.33 -15.92
C PRO A 21 -8.05 -2.42 -14.62
N ILE A 22 -9.36 -2.68 -14.68
CA ILE A 22 -10.27 -2.81 -13.53
C ILE A 22 -11.16 -4.04 -13.72
N ASP A 23 -10.73 -5.15 -13.16
CA ASP A 23 -11.47 -6.39 -13.02
C ASP A 23 -12.35 -6.29 -11.76
N ILE A 24 -13.66 -6.35 -11.97
CA ILE A 24 -14.67 -6.23 -10.92
C ILE A 24 -14.55 -7.40 -9.94
N ASP A 25 -14.41 -8.64 -10.42
CA ASP A 25 -14.34 -9.82 -9.56
C ASP A 25 -13.11 -9.77 -8.64
N LYS A 26 -11.97 -9.33 -9.16
CA LYS A 26 -10.77 -9.10 -8.34
C LYS A 26 -10.95 -7.96 -7.34
N THR A 27 -11.61 -6.88 -7.75
CA THR A 27 -11.92 -5.75 -6.87
C THR A 27 -12.82 -6.18 -5.70
N PHE A 28 -13.86 -6.97 -5.98
CA PHE A 28 -14.72 -7.56 -4.96
C PHE A 28 -13.98 -8.57 -4.07
N ALA A 29 -13.11 -9.39 -4.65
CA ALA A 29 -12.28 -10.32 -3.86
C ALA A 29 -11.36 -9.56 -2.89
N LEU A 30 -10.73 -8.48 -3.35
CA LEU A 30 -9.93 -7.59 -2.51
C LEU A 30 -10.76 -6.95 -1.40
N ALA A 31 -11.93 -6.38 -1.73
CA ALA A 31 -12.84 -5.79 -0.75
C ALA A 31 -13.24 -6.80 0.34
N LYS A 32 -13.60 -8.04 -0.05
CA LYS A 32 -13.94 -9.13 0.88
C LYS A 32 -12.77 -9.47 1.81
N GLU A 33 -11.54 -9.51 1.31
CA GLU A 33 -10.36 -9.76 2.16
C GLU A 33 -10.15 -8.65 3.21
N ILE A 34 -10.33 -7.39 2.83
CA ILE A 34 -10.19 -6.25 3.75
C ILE A 34 -11.32 -6.27 4.80
N ILE A 35 -12.57 -6.52 4.39
CA ILE A 35 -13.74 -6.60 5.29
C ILE A 35 -13.53 -7.66 6.39
N LYS A 36 -12.95 -8.82 6.07
CA LYS A 36 -12.74 -9.91 7.03
C LYS A 36 -11.96 -9.48 8.28
N ILE A 37 -11.00 -8.56 8.13
CA ILE A 37 -10.19 -8.07 9.26
C ILE A 37 -10.73 -6.76 9.85
N LYS A 38 -11.66 -6.07 9.18
CA LYS A 38 -12.19 -4.78 9.62
C LYS A 38 -12.89 -4.80 10.99
N LYS A 39 -13.43 -5.95 11.40
CA LYS A 39 -14.06 -6.12 12.72
C LYS A 39 -13.09 -6.00 13.89
N ASP A 40 -11.80 -6.27 13.65
CA ASP A 40 -10.77 -6.34 14.70
C ASP A 40 -9.83 -5.13 14.66
N TYR A 41 -9.83 -4.36 13.56
CA TYR A 41 -8.87 -3.27 13.30
C TYR A 41 -9.54 -2.02 12.71
N GLN A 42 -8.98 -0.85 12.98
CA GLN A 42 -9.29 0.37 12.22
C GLN A 42 -8.41 0.39 10.97
N LEU A 43 -9.01 0.51 9.79
CA LEU A 43 -8.29 0.23 8.52
C LEU A 43 -8.25 1.43 7.60
N GLY A 44 -7.05 1.69 7.08
CA GLY A 44 -6.81 2.60 5.98
C GLY A 44 -6.12 1.87 4.84
N VAL A 45 -6.51 2.14 3.59
CA VAL A 45 -5.98 1.45 2.42
C VAL A 45 -5.32 2.45 1.50
N VAL A 46 -4.10 2.15 1.05
CA VAL A 46 -3.32 2.93 0.09
C VAL A 46 -2.91 1.98 -1.02
N PHE A 47 -3.14 2.34 -2.29
CA PHE A 47 -2.73 1.53 -3.43
C PHE A 47 -2.15 2.38 -4.55
N GLY A 48 -1.30 1.75 -5.36
CA GLY A 48 -0.76 2.39 -6.57
C GLY A 48 -1.78 2.42 -7.71
N GLY A 49 -1.49 3.18 -8.75
CA GLY A 49 -2.29 3.27 -9.99
C GLY A 49 -1.68 2.48 -11.17
N GLY A 50 -0.74 1.58 -10.90
CA GLY A 50 0.08 0.91 -11.93
C GLY A 50 -0.69 0.01 -12.91
N ASN A 51 -1.91 -0.39 -12.55
CA ASN A 51 -2.83 -1.12 -13.43
C ASN A 51 -3.44 -0.22 -14.53
N ILE A 52 -3.55 1.08 -14.29
CA ILE A 52 -4.10 2.06 -15.24
C ILE A 52 -2.96 2.84 -15.90
N PHE A 53 -2.01 3.33 -15.11
CA PHE A 53 -0.91 4.15 -15.59
C PHE A 53 0.41 3.74 -14.95
N ARG A 54 1.38 3.33 -15.78
CA ARG A 54 2.75 3.06 -15.36
C ARG A 54 3.69 4.12 -15.90
N GLY A 55 4.10 5.06 -15.04
CA GLY A 55 5.10 6.08 -15.38
C GLY A 55 6.42 5.50 -15.90
N ARG A 56 6.76 4.24 -15.60
CA ARG A 56 7.94 3.58 -16.17
C ARG A 56 7.89 3.41 -17.70
N GLN A 57 6.71 3.30 -18.30
CA GLN A 57 6.54 3.23 -19.77
C GLN A 57 6.89 4.56 -20.48
N MET A 58 7.12 5.60 -19.68
CA MET A 58 7.44 6.94 -20.14
C MET A 58 8.95 7.24 -20.05
N THR A 59 9.72 6.36 -19.41
CA THR A 59 11.20 6.44 -19.34
C THR A 59 11.80 6.33 -20.74
N GLY A 60 12.69 7.25 -21.12
CA GLY A 60 13.33 7.27 -22.45
C GLY A 60 12.51 7.98 -23.55
N LYS A 61 11.27 8.41 -23.25
CA LYS A 61 10.54 9.34 -24.11
C LYS A 61 10.99 10.77 -23.80
N LYS A 62 10.97 11.68 -24.80
CA LYS A 62 11.28 13.11 -24.65
C LYS A 62 10.21 13.85 -23.83
N ILE A 63 10.08 13.51 -22.56
CA ILE A 63 9.09 14.08 -21.66
C ILE A 63 9.75 15.20 -20.88
N THR A 64 9.29 16.41 -21.12
CA THR A 64 9.79 17.62 -20.46
C THR A 64 9.07 17.89 -19.15
N ASN A 65 7.78 17.54 -19.03
CA ASN A 65 6.98 17.74 -17.82
C ASN A 65 6.75 16.43 -17.05
N GLN A 66 7.78 15.93 -16.36
CA GLN A 66 7.67 14.71 -15.54
C GLN A 66 6.68 14.85 -14.38
N ALA A 67 6.56 16.04 -13.79
CA ALA A 67 5.64 16.33 -12.70
C ALA A 67 4.17 16.09 -13.12
N GLY A 68 3.78 16.54 -14.32
CA GLY A 68 2.45 16.29 -14.88
C GLY A 68 2.10 14.80 -14.96
N TRP A 69 3.05 13.95 -15.36
CA TRP A 69 2.82 12.50 -15.42
C TRP A 69 2.72 11.84 -14.05
N HIS A 70 3.35 12.40 -13.01
CA HIS A 70 3.09 11.94 -11.64
C HIS A 70 1.66 12.26 -11.20
N PHE A 71 1.09 13.40 -11.60
CA PHE A 71 -0.32 13.70 -11.39
C PHE A 71 -1.24 12.72 -12.13
N VAL A 72 -0.92 12.32 -13.36
CA VAL A 72 -1.65 11.25 -14.06
C VAL A 72 -1.63 9.95 -13.25
N GLY A 73 -0.46 9.56 -12.72
CA GLY A 73 -0.33 8.39 -11.86
C GLY A 73 -1.11 8.52 -10.54
N MET A 74 -1.18 9.71 -9.95
CA MET A 74 -1.98 10.00 -8.77
C MET A 74 -3.49 9.92 -9.08
N SER A 75 -3.94 10.47 -10.21
CA SER A 75 -5.32 10.34 -10.68
C SER A 75 -5.72 8.90 -10.97
N ALA A 76 -4.81 8.07 -11.48
CA ALA A 76 -5.06 6.64 -11.63
C ALA A 76 -5.39 5.95 -10.29
N THR A 77 -4.81 6.41 -9.16
CA THR A 77 -5.21 5.90 -7.84
C THR A 77 -6.63 6.31 -7.46
N MET A 78 -7.14 7.45 -7.94
CA MET A 78 -8.55 7.83 -7.69
C MET A 78 -9.53 6.87 -8.35
N VAL A 79 -9.22 6.40 -9.57
CA VAL A 79 -10.05 5.42 -10.28
C VAL A 79 -10.13 4.11 -9.49
N ASN A 80 -8.99 3.60 -9.00
CA ASN A 80 -8.96 2.41 -8.13
C ASN A 80 -9.76 2.64 -6.82
N ALA A 81 -9.69 3.84 -6.25
CA ALA A 81 -10.41 4.18 -5.03
C ALA A 81 -11.92 4.18 -5.23
N LEU A 82 -12.40 4.74 -6.34
CA LEU A 82 -13.81 4.70 -6.71
C LEU A 82 -14.29 3.27 -6.94
N ALA A 83 -13.52 2.45 -7.65
CA ALA A 83 -13.85 1.04 -7.86
C ALA A 83 -13.93 0.26 -6.55
N LEU A 84 -12.96 0.44 -5.64
CA LEU A 84 -12.97 -0.23 -4.34
C LEU A 84 -14.12 0.25 -3.44
N LYS A 85 -14.40 1.55 -3.46
CA LYS A 85 -15.52 2.16 -2.72
C LYS A 85 -16.86 1.61 -3.20
N ALA A 86 -17.08 1.52 -4.52
CA ALA A 86 -18.28 0.92 -5.08
C ALA A 86 -18.44 -0.55 -4.66
N ALA A 87 -17.36 -1.34 -4.67
CA ALA A 87 -17.39 -2.71 -4.18
C ALA A 87 -17.73 -2.80 -2.68
N PHE A 88 -17.22 -1.87 -1.85
CA PHE A 88 -17.61 -1.80 -0.45
C PHE A 88 -19.09 -1.45 -0.25
N ASP A 89 -19.64 -0.54 -1.05
CA ASP A 89 -21.05 -0.14 -0.99
C ASP A 89 -21.99 -1.31 -1.31
N GLU A 90 -21.68 -2.10 -2.34
CA GLU A 90 -22.41 -3.32 -2.68
C GLU A 90 -22.32 -4.36 -1.55
N LEU A 91 -21.18 -4.45 -0.89
CA LEU A 91 -20.95 -5.33 0.27
C LEU A 91 -21.45 -4.73 1.59
N LYS A 92 -22.17 -3.60 1.56
CA LYS A 92 -22.71 -2.90 2.74
C LYS A 92 -21.65 -2.57 3.80
N MET A 93 -20.42 -2.31 3.37
CA MET A 93 -19.33 -1.86 4.23
C MET A 93 -19.14 -0.34 4.06
N PRO A 94 -19.37 0.46 5.11
CA PRO A 94 -19.06 1.87 5.04
C PRO A 94 -17.57 2.09 4.73
N ALA A 95 -17.31 2.96 3.77
CA ALA A 95 -15.96 3.37 3.42
C ALA A 95 -15.95 4.84 3.01
N ARG A 96 -14.79 5.47 3.03
CA ARG A 96 -14.65 6.88 2.66
C ARG A 96 -13.34 7.12 1.97
N ILE A 97 -13.39 7.86 0.86
CA ILE A 97 -12.20 8.24 0.09
C ILE A 97 -11.65 9.52 0.67
N ILE A 98 -10.37 9.52 1.02
CA ILE A 98 -9.59 10.69 1.39
C ILE A 98 -8.60 10.93 0.25
N SER A 99 -8.77 12.04 -0.45
CA SER A 99 -7.94 12.41 -1.59
C SER A 99 -6.85 13.38 -1.17
N ALA A 100 -5.65 13.21 -1.72
CA ALA A 100 -4.61 14.24 -1.58
C ALA A 100 -4.96 15.54 -2.32
N PHE A 101 -5.88 15.49 -3.29
CA PHE A 101 -6.35 16.66 -4.04
C PHE A 101 -7.47 17.43 -3.32
N ASP A 102 -8.11 16.78 -2.34
CA ASP A 102 -9.13 17.39 -1.49
C ASP A 102 -8.89 16.94 -0.04
N PRO A 103 -7.87 17.53 0.63
CA PRO A 103 -7.40 17.03 1.90
C PRO A 103 -8.42 17.30 3.01
N GLU A 104 -8.70 16.25 3.79
CA GLU A 104 -9.63 16.33 4.91
C GLU A 104 -9.07 17.19 6.06
N LYS A 105 -9.92 18.03 6.65
CA LYS A 105 -9.56 18.85 7.81
C LYS A 105 -9.33 18.03 9.08
N THR A 106 -10.08 16.94 9.26
CA THR A 106 -10.04 16.11 10.47
C THR A 106 -9.46 14.74 10.18
N LYS A 107 -8.25 14.46 10.68
CA LYS A 107 -7.56 13.18 10.44
C LYS A 107 -7.82 12.20 11.57
N LYS A 108 -8.87 11.37 11.42
CA LYS A 108 -9.25 10.38 12.45
C LYS A 108 -9.76 9.08 11.81
N PHE A 109 -9.31 7.96 12.35
CA PHE A 109 -9.93 6.66 12.07
C PHE A 109 -11.29 6.54 12.74
N SER A 110 -12.27 6.05 11.98
CA SER A 110 -13.57 5.65 12.50
C SER A 110 -13.63 4.13 12.66
N ASN A 111 -14.36 3.67 13.68
CA ASN A 111 -14.63 2.25 13.87
C ASN A 111 -15.69 1.71 12.89
N GLN A 112 -16.45 2.57 12.24
CA GLN A 112 -17.58 2.18 11.39
C GLN A 112 -17.19 2.04 9.92
N GLU A 113 -16.13 2.71 9.48
CA GLU A 113 -15.75 2.77 8.07
C GLU A 113 -14.31 2.35 7.80
N ILE A 114 -14.03 2.00 6.55
CA ILE A 114 -12.69 1.83 6.00
C ILE A 114 -12.27 3.14 5.31
N LEU A 115 -11.08 3.65 5.62
CA LEU A 115 -10.53 4.80 4.90
C LEU A 115 -9.80 4.32 3.63
N ILE A 116 -10.05 5.00 2.52
CA ILE A 116 -9.38 4.76 1.23
C ILE A 116 -8.59 6.01 0.88
N PHE A 117 -7.27 5.92 0.96
CA PHE A 117 -6.37 7.02 0.64
C PHE A 117 -5.97 6.98 -0.83
N ALA A 118 -6.22 8.09 -1.53
CA ALA A 118 -5.98 8.23 -2.96
C ALA A 118 -5.34 9.59 -3.30
N GLY A 119 -4.89 9.76 -4.53
CA GLY A 119 -4.10 10.93 -4.96
C GLY A 119 -2.64 10.89 -4.49
N GLY A 120 -2.16 9.75 -3.98
CA GLY A 120 -0.79 9.62 -3.45
C GLY A 120 -0.54 10.60 -2.30
N THR A 121 0.55 11.35 -2.36
CA THR A 121 0.86 12.43 -1.40
C THR A 121 0.31 13.78 -1.85
N GLY A 122 -0.19 13.90 -3.09
CA GLY A 122 -0.53 15.18 -3.72
C GLY A 122 0.68 15.93 -4.29
N VAL A 123 1.90 15.38 -4.15
CA VAL A 123 3.15 16.00 -4.59
C VAL A 123 3.88 15.07 -5.56
N PRO A 124 4.42 15.57 -6.69
CA PRO A 124 5.24 14.77 -7.61
C PRO A 124 6.56 14.25 -6.98
N PHE A 125 7.21 13.31 -7.67
CA PHE A 125 8.55 12.77 -7.34
C PHE A 125 8.65 11.95 -6.05
N VAL A 126 7.50 11.55 -5.50
CA VAL A 126 7.43 10.63 -4.37
C VAL A 126 6.64 9.38 -4.72
N THR A 127 6.81 8.34 -3.91
CA THR A 127 6.26 7.03 -4.20
C THR A 127 4.93 6.81 -3.46
N THR A 128 4.15 5.82 -3.90
CA THR A 128 2.99 5.35 -3.15
C THR A 128 3.36 4.82 -1.76
N ASP A 129 4.60 4.35 -1.58
CA ASP A 129 5.10 3.94 -0.27
C ASP A 129 5.26 5.15 0.66
N SER A 130 5.73 6.29 0.13
CA SER A 130 5.79 7.56 0.86
C SER A 130 4.39 8.04 1.27
N ALA A 131 3.38 7.84 0.40
CA ALA A 131 1.99 8.13 0.75
C ALA A 131 1.49 7.25 1.92
N ALA A 132 1.81 5.95 1.91
CA ALA A 132 1.42 5.05 2.99
C ALA A 132 2.03 5.46 4.34
N VAL A 133 3.31 5.86 4.34
CA VAL A 133 3.97 6.38 5.55
C VAL A 133 3.36 7.71 5.99
N LYS A 134 3.13 8.65 5.06
CA LYS A 134 2.45 9.92 5.36
C LYS A 134 1.11 9.68 6.07
N TYR A 135 0.22 8.88 5.48
CA TYR A 135 -1.10 8.65 6.06
C TYR A 135 -1.05 7.85 7.36
N ALA A 136 -0.10 6.91 7.49
CA ALA A 136 0.12 6.22 8.75
C ALA A 136 0.51 7.19 9.87
N LEU A 137 1.40 8.14 9.61
CA LEU A 137 1.80 9.14 10.61
C LEU A 137 0.65 10.12 10.91
N GLU A 138 0.00 10.64 9.89
CA GLU A 138 -1.09 11.62 10.03
C GLU A 138 -2.31 11.07 10.78
N TYR A 139 -2.67 9.80 10.52
CA TYR A 139 -3.80 9.14 11.17
C TYR A 139 -3.38 8.31 12.39
N ARG A 140 -2.09 8.40 12.80
CA ARG A 140 -1.49 7.73 13.96
C ARG A 140 -1.75 6.22 13.95
N ALA A 141 -1.43 5.59 12.82
CA ALA A 141 -1.51 4.15 12.66
C ALA A 141 -0.40 3.45 13.46
N ASP A 142 -0.70 2.25 13.94
CA ASP A 142 0.23 1.44 14.73
C ASP A 142 1.11 0.54 13.86
N LEU A 143 0.71 0.29 12.61
CA LEU A 143 1.37 -0.65 11.71
C LEU A 143 1.08 -0.34 10.24
N ILE A 144 2.10 -0.47 9.39
CA ILE A 144 1.91 -0.58 7.94
C ILE A 144 2.04 -2.04 7.53
N LEU A 145 1.00 -2.58 6.87
CA LEU A 145 1.08 -3.87 6.18
C LEU A 145 1.34 -3.62 4.70
N LYS A 146 2.48 -4.11 4.19
CA LYS A 146 2.79 -4.05 2.76
C LYS A 146 2.59 -5.39 2.08
N GLY A 147 1.54 -5.48 1.27
CA GLY A 147 1.32 -6.61 0.37
C GLY A 147 2.19 -6.49 -0.89
N THR A 148 2.98 -7.52 -1.17
CA THR A 148 3.85 -7.60 -2.35
C THR A 148 3.75 -8.98 -3.03
N LYS A 149 4.44 -9.19 -4.15
CA LYS A 149 4.47 -10.49 -4.86
C LYS A 149 5.43 -11.52 -4.24
N VAL A 150 6.37 -11.07 -3.40
CA VAL A 150 7.37 -11.90 -2.70
C VAL A 150 7.03 -12.04 -1.22
N SER A 151 7.51 -13.07 -0.53
CA SER A 151 7.14 -13.36 0.87
C SER A 151 7.70 -12.38 1.89
N GLY A 152 8.72 -11.60 1.57
CA GLY A 152 9.32 -10.64 2.50
C GLY A 152 10.50 -9.92 1.87
N VAL A 153 11.35 -9.36 2.71
CA VAL A 153 12.61 -8.71 2.32
C VAL A 153 13.70 -9.78 2.24
N TYR A 154 14.52 -9.70 1.19
CA TYR A 154 15.60 -10.65 0.93
C TYR A 154 16.95 -9.93 0.84
N SER A 155 18.04 -10.68 1.04
CA SER A 155 19.41 -10.18 0.90
C SER A 155 19.81 -9.86 -0.55
N ALA A 156 19.24 -10.59 -1.52
CA ALA A 156 19.34 -10.35 -2.96
C ALA A 156 17.96 -10.58 -3.62
N ASP A 157 17.77 -10.18 -4.89
CA ASP A 157 16.54 -10.50 -5.63
C ASP A 157 16.38 -12.02 -5.75
N PRO A 158 15.39 -12.66 -5.10
CA PRO A 158 15.26 -14.11 -5.08
C PRO A 158 14.90 -14.70 -6.45
N GLN A 159 14.43 -13.88 -7.40
CA GLN A 159 14.18 -14.33 -8.76
C GLN A 159 15.46 -14.44 -9.59
N LYS A 160 16.49 -13.65 -9.25
CA LYS A 160 17.77 -13.62 -9.96
C LYS A 160 18.87 -14.40 -9.23
N ASN A 161 18.81 -14.44 -7.90
CA ASN A 161 19.79 -15.09 -7.06
C ASN A 161 19.12 -16.14 -6.15
N LYS A 162 19.35 -17.43 -6.47
CA LYS A 162 18.82 -18.55 -5.69
C LYS A 162 19.39 -18.65 -4.26
N GLN A 163 20.52 -17.99 -3.98
CA GLN A 163 21.13 -17.94 -2.65
C GLN A 163 20.57 -16.78 -1.78
N ALA A 164 19.59 -16.02 -2.29
CA ALA A 164 18.96 -14.94 -1.54
C ALA A 164 18.31 -15.47 -0.25
N LYS A 165 18.70 -14.90 0.90
CA LYS A 165 18.16 -15.25 2.21
C LYS A 165 17.04 -14.28 2.59
N LYS A 166 15.91 -14.80 3.05
CA LYS A 166 14.81 -13.97 3.60
C LYS A 166 15.19 -13.49 5.00
N PHE A 167 14.87 -12.25 5.31
CA PHE A 167 14.95 -11.73 6.67
C PHE A 167 13.60 -11.92 7.37
N ASP A 168 13.61 -12.34 8.63
CA ASP A 168 12.38 -12.37 9.45
C ASP A 168 12.17 -11.03 10.16
N HIS A 169 13.28 -10.42 10.61
CA HIS A 169 13.31 -9.11 11.24
C HIS A 169 14.43 -8.25 10.65
N LEU A 170 14.18 -6.95 10.54
CA LEU A 170 15.17 -5.93 10.18
C LEU A 170 14.90 -4.67 10.99
N SER A 171 15.93 -3.91 11.30
CA SER A 171 15.76 -2.52 11.71
C SER A 171 15.48 -1.62 10.51
N HIS A 172 14.81 -0.47 10.71
CA HIS A 172 14.68 0.53 9.62
C HIS A 172 16.06 0.96 9.07
N LYS A 173 17.08 1.02 9.92
CA LYS A 173 18.45 1.38 9.55
C LYS A 173 19.12 0.32 8.67
N GLU A 174 18.96 -0.96 9.01
CA GLU A 174 19.44 -2.07 8.18
C GLU A 174 18.73 -2.09 6.84
N TYR A 175 17.41 -1.88 6.83
CA TYR A 175 16.63 -1.82 5.60
C TYR A 175 17.15 -0.73 4.65
N SER A 176 17.39 0.48 5.14
CA SER A 176 17.87 1.60 4.31
C SER A 176 19.26 1.39 3.71
N ARG A 177 20.05 0.45 4.25
CA ARG A 177 21.38 0.08 3.74
C ARG A 177 21.33 -1.02 2.67
N LEU A 178 20.22 -1.73 2.52
CA LEU A 178 20.04 -2.71 1.43
C LEU A 178 20.22 -2.01 0.09
N LYS A 179 20.94 -2.61 -0.87
CA LYS A 179 21.16 -1.98 -2.19
C LYS A 179 20.02 -2.29 -3.16
N ASP A 180 19.93 -3.54 -3.59
CA ASP A 180 19.15 -3.95 -4.77
C ASP A 180 17.84 -4.68 -4.46
N THR A 181 17.50 -4.83 -3.17
CA THR A 181 16.33 -5.61 -2.70
C THR A 181 15.26 -4.78 -2.05
N ALA A 182 15.33 -3.46 -2.21
CA ALA A 182 14.36 -2.54 -1.64
C ALA A 182 12.99 -2.71 -2.32
N ILE A 183 12.16 -3.58 -1.74
CA ILE A 183 10.75 -3.77 -2.12
C ILE A 183 9.83 -2.65 -1.60
N PHE A 184 10.35 -1.78 -0.73
CA PHE A 184 9.76 -0.59 -0.12
C PHE A 184 10.72 0.59 -0.37
N ASP A 185 10.18 1.75 -0.71
CA ASP A 185 10.98 2.97 -0.87
C ASP A 185 11.82 3.28 0.38
N LYS A 186 13.15 3.39 0.23
CA LYS A 186 14.07 3.56 1.36
C LYS A 186 13.85 4.88 2.11
N LYS A 187 13.47 5.96 1.41
CA LYS A 187 13.18 7.25 2.04
C LYS A 187 11.92 7.14 2.91
N ALA A 188 10.89 6.46 2.43
CA ALA A 188 9.69 6.17 3.21
C ALA A 188 10.00 5.30 4.43
N VAL A 189 10.82 4.25 4.30
CA VAL A 189 11.23 3.42 5.46
C VAL A 189 12.07 4.21 6.47
N ALA A 190 12.98 5.07 6.01
CA ALA A 190 13.75 5.95 6.90
C ALA A 190 12.82 6.87 7.71
N LEU A 191 11.87 7.53 7.06
CA LEU A 191 10.86 8.35 7.71
C LEU A 191 10.01 7.55 8.72
N ALA A 192 9.61 6.32 8.37
CA ALA A 192 8.91 5.45 9.32
C ALA A 192 9.76 5.14 10.56
N GLY A 193 11.07 4.95 10.39
CA GLY A 193 12.02 4.70 11.49
C GLY A 193 12.18 5.89 12.44
N GLU A 194 12.21 7.11 11.91
CA GLU A 194 12.25 8.35 12.73
C GLU A 194 11.07 8.43 13.71
N HIS A 195 9.93 7.86 13.34
CA HIS A 195 8.71 7.81 14.14
C HIS A 195 8.44 6.45 14.80
N LYS A 196 9.39 5.50 14.75
CA LYS A 196 9.24 4.13 15.28
C LYS A 196 7.99 3.41 14.77
N LEU A 197 7.60 3.68 13.52
CA LEU A 197 6.44 3.09 12.87
C LEU A 197 6.81 1.74 12.25
N PRO A 198 6.30 0.61 12.77
CA PRO A 198 6.64 -0.70 12.24
C PRO A 198 6.02 -0.93 10.86
N ILE A 199 6.74 -1.68 10.03
CA ILE A 199 6.30 -2.09 8.69
C ILE A 199 6.41 -3.61 8.60
N TYR A 200 5.33 -4.28 8.26
CA TYR A 200 5.33 -5.72 8.00
C TYR A 200 5.13 -6.00 6.52
N VAL A 201 6.14 -6.58 5.89
CA VAL A 201 6.13 -6.91 4.46
C VAL A 201 5.81 -8.38 4.29
N PHE A 202 4.83 -8.68 3.44
CA PHE A 202 4.35 -10.05 3.23
C PHE A 202 3.92 -10.29 1.78
N LYS A 203 3.88 -11.56 1.38
CA LYS A 203 3.29 -11.95 0.09
C LYS A 203 1.78 -11.81 0.16
N TRP A 204 1.23 -10.98 -0.72
CA TRP A 204 -0.21 -10.94 -0.94
C TRP A 204 -0.68 -12.21 -1.64
N ASP A 205 -1.66 -12.86 -1.04
CA ASP A 205 -2.45 -13.94 -1.63
C ASP A 205 -3.80 -14.00 -0.91
N LYS A 206 -4.78 -14.69 -1.49
CA LYS A 206 -6.11 -14.88 -0.90
C LYS A 206 -5.98 -15.54 0.47
N GLY A 207 -6.57 -14.91 1.50
CA GLY A 207 -6.54 -15.38 2.89
C GLY A 207 -5.30 -14.95 3.69
N THR A 208 -4.27 -14.41 3.03
CA THR A 208 -3.00 -14.10 3.71
C THR A 208 -3.11 -12.84 4.57
N LEU A 209 -4.00 -11.90 4.23
CA LEU A 209 -4.17 -10.65 4.97
C LEU A 209 -4.55 -10.88 6.44
N ALA A 210 -5.42 -11.86 6.73
CA ALA A 210 -5.83 -12.22 8.08
C ALA A 210 -4.67 -12.76 8.94
N LYS A 211 -3.68 -13.41 8.32
CA LYS A 211 -2.44 -13.82 8.98
C LYS A 211 -1.46 -12.65 9.11
N ALA A 212 -1.37 -11.82 8.09
CA ALA A 212 -0.42 -10.71 8.02
C ALA A 212 -0.69 -9.65 9.10
N VAL A 213 -1.95 -9.33 9.37
CA VAL A 213 -2.32 -8.37 10.42
C VAL A 213 -1.93 -8.85 11.83
N LYS A 214 -1.76 -10.17 12.00
CA LYS A 214 -1.24 -10.80 13.22
C LYS A 214 0.27 -11.03 13.19
N LEU A 215 0.97 -10.57 12.14
CA LEU A 215 2.38 -10.82 11.87
C LEU A 215 2.73 -12.31 11.67
N GLN A 216 1.76 -13.12 11.21
CA GLN A 216 1.86 -14.58 11.06
C GLN A 216 1.89 -15.05 9.59
N ALA A 217 2.15 -14.15 8.65
CA ALA A 217 2.15 -14.45 7.21
C ALA A 217 3.54 -14.82 6.64
N ASN A 218 4.45 -15.34 7.47
CA ASN A 218 5.83 -15.65 7.08
C ASN A 218 6.53 -14.48 6.34
N GLY A 219 6.31 -13.28 6.85
CA GLY A 219 6.78 -12.01 6.29
C GLY A 219 8.13 -11.59 6.81
N THR A 220 8.42 -10.29 6.68
CA THR A 220 9.53 -9.60 7.34
C THR A 220 8.96 -8.43 8.13
N LEU A 221 9.30 -8.35 9.41
CA LEU A 221 8.99 -7.19 10.25
C LEU A 221 10.17 -6.21 10.24
N ILE A 222 9.89 -4.94 9.94
CA ILE A 222 10.84 -3.83 9.99
C ILE A 222 10.47 -2.95 11.19
N LEU A 223 11.38 -2.78 12.15
CA LEU A 223 11.14 -2.09 13.43
C LEU A 223 12.30 -1.20 13.94
#